data_AF-A0AAE1PRX4-F1
#
_entry.id   AF-A0AAE1PRX4-F1
#
_cell.length_a   1.000
_cell.length_b   1.000
_cell.length_c   1.000
_cell.angle_alpha   90.00
_cell.angle_beta   90.00
_cell.angle_gamma   90.00
#
_symmetry.space_group_name_H-M   'P 1'
#
loop_
_entity.id
_entity.type
_entity.pdbx_description
1 polymer ?
#
loop_
_entity_poly.entity_id
_entity_poly.type
_entity_poly.pdbx_seq_one_letter_code
_entity_poly.pdbx_strand_id
1 'polypeptide(L)'
;MTNHKIQFVGSPCGHHGNYTFYKAFKYTLHGKQKILSLGEFFFVKIWEEEDIISVGEAQLLWEDRSSGQILVSLRIYFLPENTPEGRCEEHGEADKMAVVSVVLVVLLCPFFITTP
;
A
#
# COMPACT_ATOMS: atom_id res chain seq x y z
N MET A 1 16.50 11.54 13.33
CA MET A 1 15.86 10.21 13.23
C MET A 1 14.44 10.33 13.74
N THR A 2 13.48 10.66 12.86
CA THR A 2 12.06 10.72 13.23
C THR A 2 11.55 9.30 13.40
N ASN A 3 11.21 8.93 14.64
CA ASN A 3 10.65 7.62 14.97
C ASN A 3 9.21 7.58 14.45
N HIS A 4 9.01 7.11 13.22
CA HIS A 4 7.70 7.00 12.60
C HIS A 4 6.94 5.82 13.21
N LYS A 5 6.30 6.07 14.35
CA LYS A 5 5.57 5.06 15.10
C LYS A 5 4.25 4.72 14.42
N ILE A 6 4.15 3.51 13.87
CA ILE A 6 2.90 2.91 13.42
C ILE A 6 2.18 2.30 14.62
N GLN A 7 0.84 2.41 14.65
CA GLN A 7 0.01 1.92 15.75
C GLN A 7 -1.20 1.15 15.22
N PHE A 8 -1.54 0.04 15.87
CA PHE A 8 -2.76 -0.71 15.57
C PHE A 8 -4.02 0.09 15.90
N VAL A 9 -5.03 0.02 15.03
CA VAL A 9 -6.34 0.64 15.29
C VAL A 9 -7.38 -0.46 15.47
N GLY A 10 -7.92 -0.56 16.68
CA GLY A 10 -8.88 -1.59 17.06
C GLY A 10 -8.23 -2.92 17.46
N SER A 11 -9.07 -3.90 17.78
CA SER A 11 -8.63 -5.25 18.16
C SER A 11 -8.19 -6.06 16.94
N PRO A 12 -7.30 -7.07 17.13
CA PRO A 12 -7.02 -8.07 16.10
C PRO A 12 -8.31 -8.69 15.55
N CYS A 13 -8.37 -8.89 14.24
CA CYS A 13 -9.52 -9.50 13.57
C CYS A 13 -9.25 -10.93 13.08
N GLY A 14 -8.04 -11.45 13.26
CA GLY A 14 -7.68 -12.81 12.91
C GLY A 14 -6.25 -13.16 13.31
N HIS A 15 -5.94 -14.45 13.35
CA HIS A 15 -4.60 -14.96 13.61
C HIS A 15 -4.33 -16.18 12.74
N HIS A 16 -3.10 -16.31 12.24
CA HIS A 16 -2.65 -17.51 11.54
C HIS A 16 -1.16 -17.71 11.76
N GLY A 17 -0.77 -18.81 12.43
CA GLY A 17 0.63 -18.99 12.84
C GLY A 17 1.13 -17.79 13.64
N ASN A 18 2.28 -17.24 13.25
CA ASN A 18 2.89 -16.04 13.87
C ASN A 18 2.28 -14.71 13.41
N TYR A 19 1.27 -14.73 12.54
CA TYR A 19 0.67 -13.51 11.98
C TYR A 19 -0.58 -13.10 12.76
N THR A 20 -0.70 -11.79 13.02
CA THR A 20 -1.88 -11.16 13.62
C THR A 20 -2.47 -10.17 12.62
N PHE A 21 -3.75 -10.32 12.27
CA PHE A 21 -4.42 -9.49 11.26
C PHE A 21 -5.23 -8.36 11.91
N TYR A 22 -5.24 -7.21 11.25
CA TYR A 22 -5.94 -6.00 11.70
C TYR A 22 -6.76 -5.40 10.56
N LYS A 23 -7.71 -4.54 10.91
CA LYS A 23 -8.53 -3.81 9.92
C LYS A 23 -7.96 -2.45 9.53
N ALA A 24 -7.11 -1.88 10.36
CA ALA A 24 -6.48 -0.59 10.12
C ALA A 24 -5.22 -0.36 10.97
N PHE A 25 -4.33 0.48 10.46
CA PHE A 25 -3.20 1.03 11.21
C PHE A 25 -3.20 2.55 11.17
N LYS A 26 -2.64 3.18 12.19
CA LYS A 26 -2.39 4.62 12.26
C LYS A 26 -0.89 4.88 12.06
N TYR A 27 -0.56 5.85 11.22
CA TYR A 27 0.80 6.26 10.93
C TYR A 27 0.92 7.79 10.89
N THR A 28 2.15 8.31 10.93
CA THR A 28 2.42 9.76 10.85
C THR A 28 3.13 10.08 9.55
N LEU A 29 2.49 10.90 8.72
CA LEU A 29 3.02 11.40 7.46
C LEU A 29 3.03 12.94 7.49
N HIS A 30 4.21 13.55 7.28
CA HIS A 30 4.41 15.01 7.35
C HIS A 30 3.83 15.65 8.62
N GLY A 31 4.02 15.02 9.78
CA GLY A 31 3.52 15.49 11.08
C GLY A 31 2.01 15.32 11.29
N LYS A 32 1.27 14.79 10.31
CA LYS A 32 -0.17 14.50 10.41
C LYS A 32 -0.39 13.02 10.66
N GLN A 33 -1.26 12.70 11.61
CA GLN A 33 -1.74 11.33 11.80
C GLN A 33 -2.70 10.96 10.68
N LYS A 34 -2.49 9.79 10.11
CA LYS A 34 -3.30 9.17 9.07
C LYS A 34 -3.67 7.77 9.51
N ILE A 35 -4.79 7.26 9.02
CA ILE A 35 -5.22 5.88 9.22
C ILE A 35 -5.25 5.25 7.84
N LEU A 36 -4.66 4.06 7.70
CA LEU A 36 -4.79 3.21 6.53
C LEU A 36 -5.68 2.03 6.91
N SER A 37 -6.83 1.90 6.26
CA SER A 37 -7.79 0.82 6.49
C SER A 37 -7.81 -0.18 5.33
N LEU A 38 -8.28 -1.41 5.58
CA LEU A 38 -8.56 -2.37 4.51
C LEU A 38 -9.55 -1.78 3.49
N GLY A 39 -9.26 -1.99 2.20
CA GLY A 39 -10.01 -1.46 1.06
C GLY A 39 -9.74 0.02 0.75
N GLU A 40 -8.85 0.69 1.49
CA GLU A 40 -8.51 2.08 1.23
C GLU A 40 -7.52 2.19 0.07
N PHE A 41 -7.78 3.16 -0.82
CA PHE A 41 -6.94 3.49 -1.97
C PHE A 41 -6.04 4.68 -1.64
N PHE A 42 -4.77 4.61 -2.04
CA PHE A 42 -3.78 5.66 -1.82
C PHE A 42 -2.72 5.67 -2.90
N PHE A 43 -1.99 6.77 -3.03
CA PHE A 43 -0.86 6.85 -3.95
C PHE A 43 0.38 6.17 -3.34
N VAL A 44 1.05 5.36 -4.14
CA VAL A 44 2.22 4.59 -3.72
C VAL A 44 3.33 4.76 -4.74
N LYS A 45 4.54 5.03 -4.24
CA LYS A 45 5.78 4.96 -5.01
C LYS A 45 6.41 3.61 -4.72
N ILE A 46 6.44 2.71 -5.69
CA ILE A 46 6.91 1.33 -5.49
C ILE A 46 8.43 1.27 -5.48
N TRP A 47 9.07 2.05 -6.35
CA TRP A 47 10.52 2.13 -6.49
C TRP A 47 10.97 3.55 -6.19
N GLU A 48 11.88 3.73 -5.23
CA GLU A 48 12.33 5.05 -4.78
C GLU A 48 13.01 5.85 -5.90
N GLU A 49 13.72 5.16 -6.79
CA GLU A 49 14.50 5.74 -7.90
C GLU A 49 13.63 6.15 -9.10
N GLU A 50 12.42 5.60 -9.25
CA GLU A 50 11.54 5.83 -10.40
C GLU A 50 10.40 6.78 -10.04
N ASP A 51 10.16 7.84 -10.81
CA ASP A 51 9.07 8.80 -10.54
C ASP A 51 7.68 8.29 -10.93
N ILE A 52 7.49 6.97 -10.94
CA ILE A 52 6.21 6.33 -11.23
C ILE A 52 5.38 6.26 -9.95
N ILE A 53 4.31 7.06 -9.91
CA ILE A 53 3.30 7.02 -8.87
C ILE A 53 2.16 6.10 -9.33
N SER A 54 1.87 5.08 -8.54
CA SER A 54 0.76 4.15 -8.76
C SER A 54 -0.35 4.38 -7.74
N VAL A 55 -1.52 3.80 -7.97
CA VAL A 55 -2.55 3.69 -6.93
C VAL A 55 -2.46 2.31 -6.30
N GLY A 56 -2.41 2.24 -4.97
CA GLY A 56 -2.46 1.01 -4.20
C GLY A 56 -3.76 0.91 -3.42
N GLU A 57 -4.33 -0.28 -3.34
CA GLU A 57 -5.48 -0.63 -2.50
C GLU A 57 -5.03 -1.61 -1.41
N ALA A 58 -5.25 -1.28 -0.15
CA ALA A 58 -4.89 -2.15 0.97
C ALA A 58 -5.78 -3.40 1.03
N GLN A 59 -5.22 -4.57 0.69
CA GLN A 59 -5.95 -5.85 0.68
C GLN A 59 -5.83 -6.60 2.02
N LEU A 60 -4.68 -6.49 2.69
CA LEU A 60 -4.42 -7.19 3.95
C LEU A 60 -3.45 -6.40 4.81
N LEU A 61 -3.67 -6.41 6.12
CA LEU A 61 -2.90 -5.66 7.11
C LEU A 61 -2.57 -6.60 8.26
N TRP A 62 -1.28 -6.84 8.53
CA TRP A 62 -0.88 -7.75 9.60
C TRP A 62 0.45 -7.39 10.26
N GLU A 63 0.64 -7.96 11.44
CA GLU A 63 1.91 -8.01 12.16
C GLU A 63 2.48 -9.41 12.04
N ASP A 64 3.77 -9.51 11.71
CA ASP A 64 4.55 -10.72 11.93
C ASP A 64 5.16 -10.67 13.33
N ARG A 65 4.60 -11.45 14.25
CA ARG A 65 5.04 -11.45 15.66
C ARG A 65 6.44 -12.01 15.87
N SER A 66 6.98 -12.75 14.90
CA SER A 66 8.35 -13.28 15.01
C SER A 66 9.41 -12.20 14.76
N SER A 67 9.12 -11.26 13.86
CA SER A 67 10.03 -10.17 13.48
C SER A 67 9.62 -8.81 14.05
N GLY A 68 8.39 -8.68 14.55
CA GLY A 68 7.79 -7.41 14.99
C GLY A 68 7.44 -6.47 13.83
N GLN A 69 7.49 -6.96 12.59
CA GLN A 69 7.23 -6.16 11.40
C GLN A 69 5.74 -5.99 11.16
N ILE A 70 5.36 -4.80 10.69
CA ILE A 70 4.00 -4.49 10.24
C ILE A 70 4.01 -4.46 8.71
N LEU A 71 3.12 -5.23 8.12
CA LEU A 71 3.08 -5.54 6.70
C LEU A 71 1.71 -5.19 6.13
N VAL A 72 1.73 -4.73 4.87
CA VAL A 72 0.53 -4.53 4.06
C VAL A 72 0.67 -5.28 2.74
N SER A 73 -0.42 -5.92 2.33
CA SER A 73 -0.61 -6.48 0.99
C SER A 73 -1.36 -5.46 0.17
N LEU A 74 -0.82 -5.06 -0.98
CA LEU A 74 -1.46 -4.11 -1.89
C LEU A 74 -1.93 -4.80 -3.17
N ARG A 75 -3.07 -4.33 -3.70
CA ARG A 75 -3.37 -4.45 -5.13
C ARG A 75 -2.98 -3.13 -5.77
N ILE A 76 -2.18 -3.17 -6.82
CA ILE A 76 -1.60 -1.99 -7.46
C ILE A 76 -2.29 -1.74 -8.81
N TYR A 77 -2.50 -0.47 -9.12
CA TYR A 77 -3.08 0.01 -10.37
C TYR A 77 -2.07 0.93 -11.04
N PHE A 78 -1.71 0.60 -12.29
CA PHE A 78 -0.79 1.37 -13.10
C PHE A 78 -1.55 2.11 -14.19
N LEU A 79 -1.05 3.26 -14.63
CA LEU A 79 -1.49 3.82 -15.89
C LEU A 79 -1.05 2.88 -17.03
N PRO A 80 -1.83 2.71 -18.11
CA PRO A 80 -1.42 1.90 -19.27
C PRO A 80 -0.03 2.29 -19.78
N GLU A 81 0.31 3.57 -19.74
CA GLU A 81 1.63 4.11 -20.13
C GLU A 81 2.79 3.58 -19.27
N ASN A 82 2.51 3.08 -18.06
CA ASN A 82 3.48 2.50 -17.15
C ASN A 82 3.51 0.96 -17.18
N THR A 83 2.78 0.34 -18.11
CA THR A 83 2.86 -1.10 -18.37
C THR A 83 3.86 -1.39 -19.50
N PRO A 84 4.51 -2.56 -19.53
CA PRO A 84 5.39 -2.95 -20.63
C PRO A 84 4.73 -2.90 -22.01
N GLU A 85 3.43 -3.21 -22.07
CA GLU A 85 2.62 -3.18 -23.27
C GLU A 85 2.30 -1.74 -23.73
N GLY A 86 2.40 -0.78 -22.81
CA GLY A 86 2.03 0.60 -23.04
C GLY A 86 0.55 0.79 -23.33
N ARG A 87 0.19 2.00 -23.76
CA ARG A 87 -1.17 2.30 -24.19
C ARG A 87 -1.41 1.75 -25.60
N CYS A 88 -2.39 0.86 -25.77
CA CYS A 88 -2.87 0.38 -27.07
C CYS A 88 -4.27 0.94 -27.43
N GLU A 89 -4.69 0.79 -28.69
CA GLU A 89 -5.96 1.30 -29.23
C GLU A 89 -7.22 0.73 -28.55
N GLU A 90 -7.09 -0.39 -27.84
CA GLU A 90 -8.18 -0.99 -27.05
C GLU A 90 -8.43 -0.23 -25.74
N HIS A 91 -7.47 0.58 -25.26
CA HIS A 91 -7.65 1.43 -24.10
C HIS A 91 -8.41 2.70 -24.53
N GLY A 92 -9.68 2.82 -24.14
CA GLY A 92 -10.45 4.04 -24.40
C GLY A 92 -9.86 5.28 -23.71
N GLU A 93 -10.32 6.49 -24.06
CA GLU A 93 -9.96 7.72 -23.32
C GLU A 93 -10.32 7.65 -21.82
N ALA A 94 -11.25 6.75 -21.46
CA ALA A 94 -11.70 6.50 -20.09
C ALA A 94 -10.94 5.36 -19.38
N ASP A 95 -10.18 4.52 -20.09
CA ASP A 95 -9.34 3.47 -19.50
C ASP A 95 -8.02 4.08 -19.03
N LYS A 96 -8.11 4.84 -17.94
CA LYS A 96 -6.96 5.52 -17.36
C LYS A 96 -6.08 4.59 -16.53
N MET A 97 -6.48 3.34 -16.30
CA MET A 97 -5.78 2.42 -15.40
C MET A 97 -5.77 1.01 -15.99
N ALA A 98 -4.57 0.47 -16.22
CA ALA A 98 -4.37 -0.96 -16.41
C ALA A 98 -4.34 -1.63 -15.02
N VAL A 99 -5.22 -2.62 -14.82
CA VAL A 99 -5.25 -3.39 -13.57
C VAL A 99 -4.24 -4.53 -13.67
N VAL A 100 -3.03 -4.28 -13.22
CA VAL A 100 -2.08 -5.38 -12.95
C VAL A 100 -2.17 -5.71 -11.47
N SER A 101 -2.89 -6.78 -11.13
CA SER A 101 -2.98 -7.25 -9.74
C SER A 101 -1.67 -7.88 -9.28
N VAL A 102 -0.68 -7.06 -8.96
CA VAL A 102 0.53 -7.49 -8.26
C VAL A 102 0.28 -7.39 -6.76
N VAL A 103 0.44 -8.51 -6.05
CA VAL A 103 0.45 -8.51 -4.59
C VAL A 103 1.85 -8.10 -4.12
N LEU A 104 1.98 -6.85 -3.71
CA LEU A 104 3.21 -6.36 -3.09
C LEU A 104 3.07 -6.42 -1.56
N VAL A 105 4.00 -7.12 -0.91
CA VAL A 105 4.14 -7.10 0.54
C VAL A 105 5.15 -6.02 0.89
N VAL A 106 4.66 -4.91 1.43
CA VAL A 106 5.51 -3.77 1.81
C VAL A 106 5.65 -3.76 3.32
N LEU A 107 6.90 -3.67 3.79
CA LEU A 107 7.15 -3.27 5.17
C LEU A 107 6.68 -1.83 5.29
N LEU A 108 5.70 -1.57 6.16
CA LEU A 108 5.19 -0.22 6.33
C LEU A 108 6.29 0.67 6.92
N CYS A 109 7.02 1.30 6.02
CA CYS A 109 7.95 2.36 6.25
C CYS A 109 7.34 3.64 5.67
N PRO A 110 7.43 4.78 6.36
CA PRO A 110 6.83 6.05 5.95
C PRO A 110 7.31 6.58 4.59
N PHE A 111 8.37 5.99 4.01
CA PHE A 111 8.95 6.39 2.72
C PHE A 111 8.16 5.92 1.49
N PHE A 112 7.32 4.89 1.62
CA PHE A 112 6.59 4.32 0.46
C PHE A 112 5.20 4.93 0.21
N ILE A 113 4.67 5.71 1.17
CA ILE A 113 3.35 6.34 1.04
C ILE A 113 3.55 7.80 0.62
N THR A 114 3.24 8.10 -0.64
CA THR A 114 3.27 9.47 -1.16
C THR A 114 1.84 10.02 -1.24
N THR A 115 1.68 11.33 -1.07
CA THR A 115 0.50 12.06 -1.57
C THR A 115 0.89 12.74 -2.88
N PRO A 116 -0.05 13.13 -3.74
CA PRO A 116 0.25 14.09 -4.81
C PRO A 116 0.84 15.39 -4.24
#